data_AF-A0A1F7JB13-F1
#
_entry.id   AF-A0A1F7JB13-F1
#
_cell.length_a   1.000
_cell.length_b   1.000
_cell.length_c   1.000
_cell.angle_alpha   90.00
_cell.angle_beta   90.00
_cell.angle_gamma   90.00
#
_symmetry.space_group_name_H-M   'P 1'
#
loop_
_entity.id
_entity.type
_entity.pdbx_description
1 polymer ?
#
loop_
_entity_poly.entity_id
_entity_poly.type
_entity_poly.pdbx_seq_one_letter_code
_entity_poly.pdbx_strand_id
1 'polypeptide(L)'
;MELPKSLTAVTSFSKILFGVLFVTLPFLGFYLGMGYQKTLTPNFVESLPPVVRSTLTPSIDPTADWKTYTNEEYGFSLKYPQTWNYYPGALDYIFLFSKDDGPPEYKVNVSVEDKKRDYLTGACKPIFIDNHKGIRCESRTFVESERGVEVNYYVTGIQVEVPYQNKLYYFTVYASDATAPERIPYFSQILSTFKFLDRDVELINEASITDKCEVKIVTNKKTYVEKTGYSGISISCNNKEERLKGLEISPSKKYAAFQDISGGIDSMVKIFSAEYKRAFQLYVYGTSIIYGVEFLPEDKLLVLNGYPQEPYLTVYDIEKLFADYPNDIDTTYWYFKDVSKHSKSFQLPKDQYYSYKIVINNLEDQVEISGITEDGKAEYNIKTYKLSEI
;
A
#
# COMPACT_ATOMS: atom_id res chain seq x y z
N MET A 1 9.53 -38.88 58.81
CA MET A 1 8.15 -39.04 59.31
C MET A 1 7.37 -39.71 58.20
N GLU A 2 7.15 -41.02 58.30
CA GLU A 2 6.41 -41.76 57.26
C GLU A 2 4.90 -41.56 57.48
N LEU A 3 4.22 -40.96 56.51
CA LEU A 3 2.78 -40.74 56.59
C LEU A 3 2.04 -42.09 56.49
N PRO A 4 1.05 -42.35 57.37
CA PRO A 4 0.23 -43.56 57.32
C PRO A 4 -0.37 -43.78 55.92
N LYS A 5 -0.29 -45.01 55.38
CA LYS A 5 -0.85 -45.37 54.06
C LYS A 5 -2.35 -45.06 53.92
N SER A 6 -3.08 -44.96 55.03
CA SER A 6 -4.50 -44.55 55.04
C SER A 6 -4.72 -43.10 54.60
N LEU A 7 -3.71 -42.22 54.74
CA LEU A 7 -3.77 -40.81 54.35
C LEU A 7 -3.31 -40.56 52.91
N THR A 8 -2.68 -41.55 52.26
CA THR A 8 -2.22 -41.46 50.86
C THR A 8 -2.96 -42.42 49.91
N ALA A 9 -3.78 -43.32 50.44
CA ALA A 9 -4.56 -44.26 49.65
C ALA A 9 -5.80 -43.58 49.04
N VAL A 10 -5.81 -43.44 47.70
CA VAL A 10 -6.98 -43.00 46.95
C VAL A 10 -8.00 -44.14 46.91
N THR A 11 -9.03 -44.06 47.74
CA THR A 11 -10.12 -45.04 47.77
C THR A 11 -10.92 -44.99 46.47
N SER A 12 -11.58 -46.10 46.11
CA SER A 12 -12.45 -46.15 44.92
C SER A 12 -13.53 -45.07 44.95
N PHE A 13 -14.01 -44.71 46.14
CA PHE A 13 -14.95 -43.60 46.34
C PHE A 13 -14.35 -42.25 45.92
N SER A 14 -13.10 -41.95 46.29
CA SER A 14 -12.41 -40.71 45.90
C SER A 14 -12.24 -40.59 44.39
N LYS A 15 -11.96 -41.69 43.69
CA LYS A 15 -11.84 -41.72 42.22
C LYS A 15 -13.18 -41.44 41.53
N ILE A 16 -14.25 -42.04 42.01
CA ILE A 16 -15.61 -41.82 41.48
C ILE A 16 -16.04 -40.37 41.73
N LEU A 17 -15.83 -39.87 42.96
CA LEU A 17 -16.14 -38.49 43.31
C LEU A 17 -15.38 -37.49 42.43
N PHE A 18 -14.08 -37.73 42.22
CA PHE A 18 -13.27 -36.90 41.32
C PHE A 18 -13.80 -36.94 39.88
N GLY A 19 -14.13 -38.11 39.35
CA GLY A 19 -14.71 -38.23 38.01
C GLY A 19 -16.04 -37.49 37.86
N VAL A 20 -16.93 -37.60 38.85
CA VAL A 20 -18.21 -36.88 38.86
C VAL A 20 -17.98 -35.37 38.91
N LEU A 21 -17.09 -34.87 39.77
CA LEU A 21 -16.77 -33.44 39.86
C LEU A 21 -16.10 -32.92 38.59
N PHE A 22 -15.18 -33.68 38.00
CA PHE A 22 -14.44 -33.29 36.81
C PHE A 22 -15.36 -33.17 35.58
N VAL A 23 -16.38 -34.02 35.49
CA VAL A 23 -17.39 -33.95 34.42
C VAL A 23 -18.43 -32.88 34.74
N THR A 24 -18.91 -32.76 35.97
CA THR A 24 -20.04 -31.86 36.30
C THR A 24 -19.64 -30.38 36.37
N LEU A 25 -18.43 -30.06 36.84
CA LEU A 25 -17.98 -28.67 37.02
C LEU A 25 -17.92 -27.86 35.72
N PRO A 26 -17.40 -28.36 34.57
CA PRO A 26 -17.43 -27.64 33.31
C PRO A 26 -18.84 -27.31 32.83
N PHE A 27 -19.79 -28.26 32.92
CA PHE A 27 -21.18 -28.04 32.50
C PHE A 27 -21.90 -27.05 33.41
N LEU A 28 -21.67 -27.13 34.73
CA LEU A 28 -22.23 -26.18 35.68
C LEU A 28 -21.65 -24.77 35.46
N GLY A 29 -20.35 -24.67 35.23
CA GLY A 29 -19.67 -23.40 34.90
C GLY A 29 -20.21 -22.79 33.60
N PHE A 30 -20.38 -23.60 32.56
CA PHE A 30 -20.97 -23.15 31.29
C PHE A 30 -22.43 -22.67 31.46
N TYR A 31 -23.24 -23.42 32.21
CA TYR A 31 -24.63 -23.05 32.49
C TYR A 31 -24.75 -21.72 33.24
N LEU A 32 -23.94 -21.53 34.29
CA LEU A 32 -23.88 -20.27 35.03
C LEU A 32 -23.34 -19.12 34.16
N GLY A 33 -22.36 -19.38 33.30
CA GLY A 33 -21.82 -18.42 32.34
C GLY A 33 -22.87 -17.91 31.34
N MET A 34 -23.69 -18.81 30.78
CA MET A 34 -24.81 -18.42 29.92
C MET A 34 -25.84 -17.55 30.65
N GLY A 35 -26.12 -17.82 31.93
CA GLY A 35 -26.99 -16.99 32.77
C GLY A 35 -26.43 -15.60 32.98
N TYR A 36 -25.13 -15.50 33.28
CA TYR A 36 -24.44 -14.23 33.49
C TYR A 36 -24.39 -13.37 32.22
N GLN A 37 -24.17 -13.98 31.05
CA GLN A 37 -24.18 -13.27 29.77
C GLN A 37 -25.56 -12.64 29.47
N LYS A 38 -26.67 -13.31 29.81
CA LYS A 38 -28.02 -12.76 29.65
C LYS A 38 -28.29 -11.51 30.50
N THR A 39 -27.65 -11.40 31.65
CA THR A 39 -27.73 -10.19 32.50
C THR A 39 -26.80 -9.06 32.04
N LEU A 40 -25.75 -9.36 31.27
CA LEU A 40 -24.81 -8.37 30.75
C LEU A 40 -25.16 -7.84 29.35
N THR A 41 -26.07 -8.50 28.62
CA THR A 41 -26.66 -7.90 27.42
C THR A 41 -27.71 -6.90 27.88
N PRO A 42 -27.46 -5.57 27.88
CA PRO A 42 -28.55 -4.64 28.02
C PRO A 42 -29.56 -4.94 26.91
N ASN A 43 -30.83 -5.09 27.28
CA ASN A 43 -31.91 -5.09 26.31
C ASN A 43 -31.84 -3.76 25.56
N PHE A 44 -31.16 -3.73 24.42
CA PHE A 44 -31.29 -2.67 23.46
C PHE A 44 -32.69 -2.81 22.86
N VAL A 45 -33.66 -2.24 23.58
CA VAL A 45 -34.94 -1.90 22.98
C VAL A 45 -34.59 -0.85 21.95
N GLU A 46 -34.63 -1.24 20.68
CA GLU A 46 -34.48 -0.37 19.54
C GLU A 46 -35.68 0.60 19.53
N SER A 47 -35.57 1.64 20.36
CA SER A 47 -36.38 2.84 20.23
C SER A 47 -35.94 3.47 18.93
N LEU A 48 -36.64 3.12 17.84
CA LEU A 48 -36.51 3.84 16.58
C LEU A 48 -36.59 5.34 16.91
N PRO A 49 -35.53 6.13 16.66
CA PRO A 49 -35.62 7.56 16.82
C PRO A 49 -36.80 8.05 15.97
N PRO A 50 -37.57 9.06 16.41
CA PRO A 50 -38.58 9.65 15.56
C PRO A 50 -37.92 9.96 14.22
N VAL A 51 -38.50 9.46 13.13
CA VAL A 51 -38.04 9.76 11.77
C VAL A 51 -38.08 11.27 11.64
N VAL A 52 -36.93 11.91 11.87
CA VAL A 52 -36.72 13.30 11.52
C VAL A 52 -36.75 13.28 10.01
N ARG A 53 -37.94 13.58 9.47
CA ARG A 53 -38.11 13.88 8.06
C ARG A 53 -37.22 15.08 7.82
N SER A 54 -36.01 14.82 7.32
CA SER A 54 -35.10 15.84 6.87
C SER A 54 -35.82 16.54 5.74
N THR A 55 -36.48 17.65 6.07
CA THR A 55 -36.77 18.67 5.08
C THR A 55 -35.43 18.95 4.41
N LEU A 56 -35.32 18.55 3.15
CA LEU A 56 -34.26 18.99 2.27
C LEU A 56 -34.42 20.51 2.18
N THR A 57 -33.85 21.22 3.14
CA THR A 57 -33.42 22.59 2.91
C THR A 57 -32.47 22.45 1.72
N PRO A 58 -32.73 23.08 0.56
CA PRO A 58 -31.79 23.03 -0.53
C PRO A 58 -30.47 23.54 0.02
N SER A 59 -29.52 22.63 0.21
CA SER A 59 -28.14 22.96 0.51
C SER A 59 -27.66 23.65 -0.76
N ILE A 60 -27.75 24.97 -0.78
CA ILE A 60 -27.14 25.78 -1.83
C ILE A 60 -25.67 25.36 -1.82
N ASP A 61 -25.25 24.60 -2.83
CA ASP A 61 -23.84 24.28 -3.02
C ASP A 61 -23.10 25.63 -3.14
N PRO A 62 -22.25 26.01 -2.17
CA PRO A 62 -21.58 27.30 -2.18
C PRO A 62 -20.61 27.43 -3.37
N THR A 63 -20.36 26.32 -4.07
CA THR A 63 -19.51 26.21 -5.26
C THR A 63 -20.31 25.98 -6.55
N ALA A 64 -21.64 26.15 -6.53
CA ALA A 64 -22.50 25.93 -7.70
C ALA A 64 -22.11 26.81 -8.89
N ASP A 65 -21.82 28.09 -8.63
CA ASP A 65 -21.47 29.07 -9.65
C ASP A 65 -19.97 29.06 -9.99
N TRP A 66 -19.15 28.24 -9.35
CA TRP A 66 -17.69 28.31 -9.54
C TRP A 66 -17.23 27.84 -10.91
N LYS A 67 -16.10 28.39 -11.36
CA LYS A 67 -15.42 27.91 -12.58
C LYS A 67 -14.74 26.58 -12.29
N THR A 68 -14.79 25.67 -13.26
CA THR A 68 -14.04 24.40 -13.19
C THR A 68 -12.74 24.55 -13.97
N TYR A 69 -11.63 24.18 -13.33
CA TYR A 69 -10.33 24.02 -13.97
C TYR A 69 -10.04 22.53 -14.09
N THR A 70 -9.67 22.08 -15.29
CA THR A 70 -9.30 20.69 -15.56
C THR A 70 -7.92 20.69 -16.18
N ASN A 71 -7.03 19.86 -15.63
CA ASN A 71 -5.72 19.62 -16.19
C ASN A 71 -5.56 18.14 -16.54
N GLU A 72 -5.58 17.82 -17.83
CA GLU A 72 -5.43 16.44 -18.31
C GLU A 72 -3.98 15.93 -18.23
N GLU A 73 -3.00 16.82 -18.41
CA GLU A 73 -1.56 16.51 -18.33
C GLU A 73 -1.14 16.05 -16.93
N TYR A 74 -1.74 16.64 -15.91
CA TYR A 74 -1.53 16.31 -14.50
C TYR A 74 -2.72 15.56 -13.90
N GLY A 75 -3.78 15.29 -14.65
CA GLY A 75 -4.84 14.35 -14.26
C GLY A 75 -5.63 14.79 -13.04
N PHE A 76 -6.03 16.06 -12.98
CA PHE A 76 -6.87 16.55 -11.90
C PHE A 76 -7.89 17.58 -12.39
N SER A 77 -8.93 17.79 -11.59
CA SER A 77 -9.87 18.90 -11.74
C SER A 77 -10.17 19.53 -10.39
N LEU A 78 -10.48 20.83 -10.39
CA LEU A 78 -10.92 21.57 -9.20
C LEU A 78 -11.85 22.70 -9.59
N LYS A 79 -12.65 23.19 -8.65
CA LYS A 79 -13.40 24.42 -8.83
C LYS A 79 -12.71 25.60 -8.14
N TYR A 80 -12.90 26.80 -8.68
CA TYR A 80 -12.45 28.05 -8.09
C TYR A 80 -13.48 29.19 -8.31
N PRO A 81 -13.53 30.21 -7.44
CA PRO A 81 -14.54 31.28 -7.55
C PRO A 81 -14.51 32.01 -8.89
N GLN A 82 -15.67 32.42 -9.42
CA GLN A 82 -15.75 33.09 -10.73
C GLN A 82 -14.93 34.38 -10.80
N THR A 83 -14.85 35.11 -9.69
CA THR A 83 -14.15 36.39 -9.58
C THR A 83 -12.64 36.23 -9.50
N TRP A 84 -12.12 35.00 -9.45
CA TRP A 84 -10.68 34.77 -9.41
C TRP A 84 -10.12 34.63 -10.82
N ASN A 85 -8.93 35.19 -11.00
CA ASN A 85 -8.12 35.08 -12.20
C ASN A 85 -7.27 33.82 -12.14
N TYR A 86 -7.09 33.19 -13.29
CA TYR A 86 -6.18 32.08 -13.53
C TYR A 86 -4.93 32.60 -14.22
N TYR A 87 -3.76 32.25 -13.67
CA TYR A 87 -2.48 32.54 -14.29
C TYR A 87 -1.74 31.23 -14.55
N PRO A 88 -1.39 30.92 -15.82
CA PRO A 88 -0.52 29.78 -16.12
C PRO A 88 0.83 29.98 -15.43
N GLY A 89 1.37 28.91 -14.86
CA GLY A 89 2.49 28.97 -13.93
C GLY A 89 3.79 29.55 -14.50
N ALA A 90 4.56 30.19 -13.62
CA ALA A 90 5.94 30.60 -13.84
C ALA A 90 6.87 29.83 -12.88
N LEU A 91 8.07 29.50 -13.37
CA LEU A 91 9.25 28.76 -12.85
C LEU A 91 9.15 27.78 -11.65
N ASP A 92 8.22 27.90 -10.70
CA ASP A 92 8.12 27.05 -9.50
C ASP A 92 6.70 26.53 -9.18
N TYR A 93 5.68 26.97 -9.94
CA TYR A 93 4.29 26.52 -9.80
C TYR A 93 3.73 26.17 -11.16
N ILE A 94 2.78 25.23 -11.20
CA ILE A 94 2.11 24.90 -12.46
C ILE A 94 0.94 25.86 -12.67
N PHE A 95 0.19 26.21 -11.61
CA PHE A 95 -0.94 27.14 -11.69
C PHE A 95 -1.09 28.03 -10.45
N LEU A 96 -1.60 29.24 -10.68
CA LEU A 96 -1.93 30.23 -9.65
C LEU A 96 -3.37 30.75 -9.86
N PHE A 97 -4.14 30.82 -8.78
CA PHE A 97 -5.44 31.48 -8.74
C PHE A 97 -5.44 32.63 -7.71
N SER A 98 -5.95 33.80 -8.09
CA SER A 98 -6.00 35.01 -7.23
C SER A 98 -7.27 35.82 -7.46
N LYS A 99 -7.75 36.56 -6.46
CA LYS A 99 -8.90 37.47 -6.59
C LYS A 99 -8.55 38.77 -7.33
N ASP A 100 -7.31 39.26 -7.22
CA ASP A 100 -6.88 40.56 -7.76
C ASP A 100 -5.48 40.47 -8.43
N ASP A 101 -5.17 41.41 -9.34
CA ASP A 101 -3.85 41.58 -9.99
C ASP A 101 -2.78 42.22 -9.06
N GLY A 102 -3.11 42.45 -7.78
CA GLY A 102 -2.28 43.15 -6.80
C GLY A 102 -1.44 42.25 -5.86
N PRO A 103 -0.66 42.84 -4.92
CA PRO A 103 0.13 42.11 -3.91
C PRO A 103 -0.74 41.21 -3.00
N PRO A 104 -0.13 40.28 -2.24
CA PRO A 104 -0.60 38.91 -2.01
C PRO A 104 -1.65 38.82 -0.90
N GLU A 105 -2.88 39.22 -1.16
CA GLU A 105 -3.90 39.02 -0.15
C GLU A 105 -4.37 37.55 -0.13
N TYR A 106 -4.60 36.91 -1.29
CA TYR A 106 -5.03 35.50 -1.34
C TYR A 106 -4.62 34.81 -2.65
N LYS A 107 -3.61 33.93 -2.59
CA LYS A 107 -3.14 33.13 -3.74
C LYS A 107 -3.23 31.65 -3.44
N VAL A 108 -3.89 30.88 -4.30
CA VAL A 108 -3.88 29.41 -4.25
C VAL A 108 -3.01 28.91 -5.38
N ASN A 109 -1.94 28.22 -5.01
CA ASN A 109 -1.00 27.59 -5.93
C ASN A 109 -1.25 26.09 -5.96
N VAL A 110 -1.20 25.52 -7.16
CA VAL A 110 -1.13 24.08 -7.36
C VAL A 110 0.18 23.75 -8.07
N SER A 111 0.97 22.88 -7.46
CA SER A 111 2.16 22.29 -8.11
C SER A 111 2.15 20.78 -8.01
N VAL A 112 2.78 20.14 -9.00
CA VAL A 112 2.90 18.69 -9.10
C VAL A 112 4.36 18.36 -9.31
N GLU A 113 4.93 17.53 -8.43
CA GLU A 113 6.37 17.28 -8.40
C GLU A 113 6.71 15.80 -8.30
N ASP A 114 7.94 15.47 -8.70
CA ASP A 114 8.51 14.12 -8.58
C ASP A 114 9.14 13.85 -7.20
N LYS A 115 9.49 14.90 -6.45
CA LYS A 115 10.22 14.78 -5.18
C LYS A 115 9.61 15.67 -4.11
N LYS A 116 9.92 15.34 -2.86
CA LYS A 116 9.45 16.10 -1.73
C LYS A 116 10.14 17.47 -1.66
N ARG A 117 9.36 18.51 -1.31
CA ARG A 117 9.85 19.85 -0.98
C ARG A 117 10.26 19.88 0.49
N ASP A 118 11.49 20.31 0.78
CA ASP A 118 12.02 20.48 2.15
C ASP A 118 11.49 21.76 2.87
N TYR A 119 10.51 22.44 2.28
CA TYR A 119 10.30 23.87 2.51
C TYR A 119 9.60 24.22 3.83
N LEU A 120 8.98 23.29 4.57
CA LEU A 120 8.19 23.64 5.75
C LEU A 120 8.58 22.89 7.02
N THR A 121 8.93 23.67 8.04
CA THR A 121 9.07 23.26 9.44
C THR A 121 7.81 23.70 10.20
N GLY A 122 6.89 22.77 10.47
CA GLY A 122 5.61 23.11 11.09
C GLY A 122 4.82 21.91 11.60
N ALA A 123 3.73 22.17 12.33
CA ALA A 123 2.84 21.12 12.80
C ALA A 123 1.99 20.59 11.64
N CYS A 124 2.15 19.29 11.33
CA CYS A 124 1.44 18.63 10.25
C CYS A 124 0.35 17.70 10.79
N LYS A 125 -0.78 17.62 10.09
CA LYS A 125 -1.91 16.73 10.41
C LYS A 125 -2.34 15.95 9.16
N PRO A 126 -2.81 14.70 9.29
CA PRO A 126 -3.36 13.96 8.16
C PRO A 126 -4.64 14.63 7.64
N ILE A 127 -4.86 14.56 6.33
CA ILE A 127 -6.07 15.02 5.64
C ILE A 127 -6.42 14.02 4.54
N PHE A 128 -7.69 14.00 4.10
CA PHE A 128 -8.11 13.24 2.93
C PHE A 128 -8.57 14.20 1.84
N ILE A 129 -8.04 14.04 0.63
CA ILE A 129 -8.44 14.79 -0.57
C ILE A 129 -8.85 13.75 -1.60
N ASP A 130 -10.10 13.80 -2.05
CA ASP A 130 -10.65 12.82 -3.00
C ASP A 130 -10.37 11.36 -2.60
N ASN A 131 -10.64 11.03 -1.33
CA ASN A 131 -10.34 9.73 -0.69
C ASN A 131 -8.85 9.32 -0.60
N HIS A 132 -7.92 10.16 -1.06
CA HIS A 132 -6.49 9.92 -0.93
C HIS A 132 -5.94 10.57 0.33
N LYS A 133 -5.14 9.82 1.09
CA LYS A 133 -4.50 10.31 2.31
C LYS A 133 -3.37 11.27 1.94
N GLY A 134 -3.44 12.47 2.50
CA GLY A 134 -2.41 13.50 2.40
C GLY A 134 -2.01 14.05 3.76
N ILE A 135 -1.21 15.11 3.74
CA ILE A 135 -0.72 15.81 4.92
C ILE A 135 -0.97 17.31 4.74
N ARG A 136 -1.58 17.94 5.74
CA ARG A 136 -1.73 19.39 5.83
C ARG A 136 -0.74 19.93 6.85
N CYS A 137 0.18 20.79 6.42
CA CYS A 137 1.16 21.45 7.27
C CYS A 137 0.87 22.95 7.31
N GLU A 138 0.98 23.54 8.49
CA GLU A 138 0.91 24.98 8.70
C GLU A 138 2.33 25.50 8.99
N SER A 139 2.78 26.50 8.23
CA SER A 139 4.08 27.13 8.43
C SER A 139 3.93 28.61 8.74
N ARG A 140 4.88 29.11 9.51
CA ARG A 140 5.10 30.55 9.73
C ARG A 140 6.53 30.84 9.34
N THR A 141 6.73 31.41 8.16
CA THR A 141 8.07 31.75 7.67
C THR A 141 8.30 33.25 7.83
N PHE A 142 9.47 33.59 8.37
CA PHE A 142 9.96 34.96 8.42
C PHE A 142 10.65 35.26 7.08
N VAL A 143 10.12 36.23 6.31
CA VAL A 143 10.75 36.65 5.06
C VAL A 143 11.52 37.94 5.33
N GLU A 144 12.85 37.86 5.32
CA GLU A 144 13.73 39.02 5.40
C GLU A 144 13.97 39.55 3.98
N SER A 145 13.76 40.85 3.77
CA SER A 145 13.96 41.47 2.46
C SER A 145 15.46 41.70 2.18
N GLU A 146 16.02 41.02 1.19
CA GLU A 146 17.29 41.43 0.58
C GLU A 146 17.07 42.64 -0.33
N ARG A 147 17.02 43.87 0.22
CA ARG A 147 17.32 45.16 -0.46
C ARG A 147 17.07 46.41 0.41
N GLY A 148 17.49 46.40 1.68
CA GLY A 148 17.63 47.64 2.47
C GLY A 148 16.32 48.38 2.81
N VAL A 149 15.16 47.70 2.69
CA VAL A 149 13.90 48.16 3.26
C VAL A 149 13.45 47.08 4.25
N GLU A 150 13.52 47.38 5.55
CA GLU A 150 13.00 46.48 6.59
C GLU A 150 11.47 46.38 6.48
N VAL A 151 10.98 45.44 5.68
CA VAL A 151 9.58 45.00 5.74
C VAL A 151 9.58 43.62 6.35
N ASN A 152 9.47 43.57 7.67
CA ASN A 152 9.30 42.33 8.42
C ASN A 152 7.82 41.90 8.29
N TYR A 153 7.53 40.89 7.49
CA TYR A 153 6.19 40.28 7.47
C TYR A 153 6.26 38.77 7.67
N TYR A 154 5.30 38.26 8.44
CA TYR A 154 5.11 36.84 8.64
C TYR A 154 4.32 36.30 7.47
N VAL A 155 4.91 35.41 6.68
CA VAL A 155 4.13 34.62 5.74
C VAL A 155 3.59 33.43 6.51
N THR A 156 2.29 33.43 6.79
CA THR A 156 1.63 32.22 7.27
C THR A 156 1.12 31.44 6.06
N GLY A 157 1.61 30.22 5.92
CA GLY A 157 1.31 29.34 4.79
C GLY A 157 0.54 28.10 5.23
N ILE A 158 -0.44 27.69 4.44
CA ILE A 158 -0.97 26.33 4.50
C ILE A 158 -0.45 25.59 3.28
N GLN A 159 0.15 24.41 3.50
CA GLN A 159 0.49 23.49 2.44
C GLN A 159 -0.24 22.17 2.66
N VAL A 160 -0.88 21.68 1.60
CA VAL A 160 -1.43 20.32 1.56
C VAL A 160 -0.63 19.53 0.56
N GLU A 161 -0.09 18.40 0.99
CA GLU A 161 0.65 17.42 0.19
C GLU A 161 -0.22 16.18 0.02
N VAL A 162 -0.49 15.78 -1.23
CA VAL A 162 -1.23 14.57 -1.55
C VAL A 162 -0.42 13.72 -2.53
N PRO A 163 0.09 12.55 -2.13
CA PRO A 163 0.71 11.60 -3.04
C PRO A 163 -0.35 10.93 -3.93
N TYR A 164 -0.12 10.90 -5.24
CA TYR A 164 -0.97 10.21 -6.21
C TYR A 164 -0.21 9.86 -7.49
N GLN A 165 -0.28 8.61 -7.95
CA GLN A 165 0.30 8.12 -9.21
C GLN A 165 1.77 8.55 -9.43
N ASN A 166 2.64 8.26 -8.45
CA ASN A 166 4.07 8.67 -8.41
C ASN A 166 4.35 10.18 -8.43
N LYS A 167 3.36 11.04 -8.16
CA LYS A 167 3.55 12.49 -8.05
C LYS A 167 3.11 12.98 -6.68
N LEU A 168 3.70 14.09 -6.25
CA LEU A 168 3.27 14.84 -5.08
C LEU A 168 2.53 16.09 -5.54
N TYR A 169 1.25 16.17 -5.18
CA TYR A 169 0.41 17.34 -5.43
C TYR A 169 0.50 18.25 -4.23
N TYR A 170 0.93 19.48 -4.47
CA TYR A 170 0.99 20.53 -3.47
C TYR A 170 -0.07 21.58 -3.73
N PHE A 171 -0.84 21.88 -2.70
CA PHE A 171 -1.72 23.04 -2.65
C PHE A 171 -1.15 23.99 -1.62
N THR A 172 -0.76 25.18 -2.06
CA THR A 172 -0.17 26.16 -1.16
C THR A 172 -0.97 27.44 -1.17
N VAL A 173 -1.25 27.96 0.02
CA VAL A 173 -1.76 29.32 0.18
C VAL A 173 -0.83 30.08 1.08
N TYR A 174 -0.48 31.29 0.65
CA TYR A 174 0.27 32.26 1.42
C TYR A 174 -0.58 33.49 1.69
N ALA A 175 -0.49 34.02 2.90
CA ALA A 175 -1.02 35.33 3.25
C ALA A 175 0.06 36.15 3.95
N SER A 176 0.08 37.45 3.67
CA SER A 176 1.06 38.42 4.20
C SER A 176 0.81 38.83 5.66
N ASP A 177 -0.34 38.49 6.24
CA ASP A 177 -0.71 38.81 7.62
C ASP A 177 -0.86 37.51 8.47
N ALA A 178 -0.27 37.52 9.67
CA ALA A 178 -0.28 36.44 10.65
C ALA A 178 -1.69 36.02 11.14
N THR A 179 -2.73 36.81 10.84
CA THR A 179 -4.13 36.54 11.24
C THR A 179 -4.99 35.90 10.14
N ALA A 180 -4.43 35.61 8.96
CA ALA A 180 -5.17 35.26 7.75
C ALA A 180 -5.52 33.78 7.44
N PRO A 181 -4.88 32.71 7.99
CA PRO A 181 -5.13 31.34 7.50
C PRO A 181 -6.55 30.82 7.74
N GLU A 182 -7.18 31.21 8.84
CA GLU A 182 -8.58 30.84 9.14
C GLU A 182 -9.59 31.63 8.31
N ARG A 183 -9.15 32.70 7.62
CA ARG A 183 -10.00 33.58 6.81
C ARG A 183 -9.90 33.33 5.31
N ILE A 184 -9.21 32.30 4.83
CA ILE A 184 -9.27 31.96 3.40
C ILE A 184 -10.58 31.19 3.20
N PRO A 185 -11.70 31.85 2.87
CA PRO A 185 -13.03 31.25 2.97
C PRO A 185 -13.18 30.10 1.96
N TYR A 186 -12.29 30.09 0.97
CA TYR A 186 -12.37 29.28 -0.22
C TYR A 186 -11.31 28.19 -0.29
N PHE A 187 -10.24 28.20 0.50
CA PHE A 187 -9.18 27.20 0.31
C PHE A 187 -9.67 25.79 0.63
N SER A 188 -10.32 25.61 1.79
CA SER A 188 -10.96 24.34 2.15
C SER A 188 -12.06 23.95 1.16
N GLN A 189 -12.80 24.92 0.60
CA GLN A 189 -13.81 24.66 -0.41
C GLN A 189 -13.19 24.22 -1.76
N ILE A 190 -12.13 24.89 -2.22
CA ILE A 190 -11.37 24.49 -3.41
C ILE A 190 -10.86 23.06 -3.24
N LEU A 191 -10.21 22.77 -2.11
CA LEU A 191 -9.76 21.41 -1.76
C LEU A 191 -10.91 20.39 -1.75
N SER A 192 -12.09 20.75 -1.25
CA SER A 192 -13.26 19.86 -1.25
C SER A 192 -13.83 19.57 -2.65
N THR A 193 -13.52 20.43 -3.63
CA THR A 193 -13.92 20.23 -5.03
C THR A 193 -12.83 19.56 -5.87
N PHE A 194 -11.64 19.39 -5.31
CA PHE A 194 -10.53 18.75 -6.00
C PHE A 194 -10.86 17.28 -6.24
N LYS A 195 -10.63 16.84 -7.47
CA LYS A 195 -10.74 15.45 -7.87
C LYS A 195 -9.53 15.07 -8.68
N PHE A 196 -8.93 13.94 -8.36
CA PHE A 196 -8.07 13.27 -9.32
C PHE A 196 -8.95 12.81 -10.48
N LEU A 197 -8.49 13.06 -11.69
CA LEU A 197 -9.07 12.40 -12.83
C LEU A 197 -8.50 10.98 -12.78
N ASP A 198 -9.39 9.99 -12.82
CA ASP A 198 -9.04 8.62 -13.15
C ASP A 198 -8.47 8.65 -14.55
N ARG A 199 -7.17 8.96 -14.66
CA ARG A 199 -6.45 8.76 -15.90
C ARG A 199 -6.44 7.27 -16.14
N ASP A 200 -6.75 6.86 -17.37
CA ASP A 200 -6.62 5.49 -17.87
C ASP A 200 -5.52 4.78 -17.09
N VAL A 201 -5.89 3.90 -16.16
CA VAL A 201 -4.87 3.25 -15.33
C VAL A 201 -4.00 2.48 -16.29
N GLU A 202 -2.69 2.67 -16.19
CA GLU A 202 -1.77 1.91 -17.01
C GLU A 202 -1.75 0.48 -16.48
N LEU A 203 -2.22 -0.46 -17.29
CA LEU A 203 -2.36 -1.87 -16.92
C LEU A 203 -1.51 -2.73 -17.83
N ILE A 204 -0.87 -3.73 -17.25
CA ILE A 204 -0.01 -4.68 -17.94
C ILE A 204 -0.89 -5.72 -18.63
N ASN A 205 -0.77 -5.78 -19.96
CA ASN A 205 -1.50 -6.73 -20.79
C ASN A 205 -0.67 -7.99 -21.04
N GLU A 206 0.64 -7.81 -21.23
CA GLU A 206 1.56 -8.90 -21.58
C GLU A 206 2.93 -8.62 -20.96
N ALA A 207 3.61 -9.68 -20.55
CA ALA A 207 5.01 -9.63 -20.19
C ALA A 207 5.71 -10.82 -20.85
N SER A 208 6.87 -10.57 -21.47
CA SER A 208 7.62 -11.60 -22.19
C SER A 208 9.12 -11.32 -22.14
N ILE A 209 9.91 -12.32 -22.51
CA ILE A 209 11.37 -12.28 -22.40
C ILE A 209 11.95 -12.20 -23.80
N THR A 210 12.86 -11.26 -24.00
CA THR A 210 13.55 -11.08 -25.27
C THR A 210 14.74 -12.04 -25.38
N ASP A 211 15.25 -12.23 -26.60
CA ASP A 211 16.45 -13.06 -26.84
C ASP A 211 17.72 -12.49 -26.18
N LYS A 212 17.67 -11.24 -25.71
CA LYS A 212 18.76 -10.54 -24.99
C LYS A 212 18.64 -10.64 -23.47
N CYS A 213 17.77 -11.51 -22.96
CA CYS A 213 17.47 -11.61 -21.54
C CYS A 213 16.93 -10.29 -20.96
N GLU A 214 16.11 -9.57 -21.70
CA GLU A 214 15.40 -8.40 -21.18
C GLU A 214 13.94 -8.78 -20.95
N VAL A 215 13.31 -8.17 -19.95
CA VAL A 215 11.87 -8.34 -19.69
C VAL A 215 11.13 -7.23 -20.42
N LYS A 216 10.38 -7.61 -21.45
CA LYS A 216 9.48 -6.73 -22.19
C LYS A 216 8.12 -6.73 -21.51
N ILE A 217 7.62 -5.55 -21.18
CA ILE A 217 6.34 -5.35 -20.51
C ILE A 217 5.46 -4.48 -21.41
N VAL A 218 4.35 -5.01 -21.86
CA VAL A 218 3.40 -4.33 -22.74
C VAL A 218 2.19 -3.92 -21.90
N THR A 219 1.93 -2.62 -21.83
CA THR A 219 0.76 -2.06 -21.19
C THR A 219 -0.29 -1.64 -22.21
N ASN A 220 -1.45 -1.19 -21.75
CA ASN A 220 -2.46 -0.53 -22.58
C ASN A 220 -1.99 0.82 -23.18
N LYS A 221 -0.84 1.37 -22.76
CA LYS A 221 -0.32 2.66 -23.25
C LYS A 221 1.00 2.55 -23.99
N LYS A 222 1.94 1.76 -23.46
CA LYS A 222 3.32 1.71 -23.96
C LYS A 222 3.96 0.34 -23.69
N THR A 223 5.09 0.10 -24.36
CA THR A 223 5.99 -0.99 -24.03
C THR A 223 7.21 -0.49 -23.26
N TYR A 224 7.54 -1.20 -22.18
CA TYR A 224 8.76 -1.04 -21.40
C TYR A 224 9.69 -2.23 -21.62
N VAL A 225 10.99 -1.99 -21.47
CA VAL A 225 12.02 -3.03 -21.55
C VAL A 225 12.93 -2.85 -20.35
N GLU A 226 12.93 -3.85 -19.48
CA GLU A 226 13.75 -3.91 -18.28
C GLU A 226 14.95 -4.83 -18.53
N LYS A 227 16.15 -4.29 -18.28
CA LYS A 227 17.38 -5.10 -18.38
C LYS A 227 17.51 -5.98 -17.14
N THR A 228 17.77 -7.25 -17.37
CA THR A 228 18.12 -8.19 -16.29
C THR A 228 19.64 -8.26 -16.13
N GLY A 229 20.11 -8.72 -14.98
CA GLY A 229 21.51 -9.03 -14.74
C GLY A 229 22.04 -10.12 -15.69
N TYR A 230 21.17 -10.95 -16.29
CA TYR A 230 21.57 -11.93 -17.30
C TYR A 230 22.01 -11.30 -18.63
N SER A 231 21.49 -10.12 -18.98
CA SER A 231 21.78 -9.45 -20.27
C SER A 231 23.26 -9.06 -20.46
N GLY A 232 24.00 -8.91 -19.36
CA GLY A 232 25.43 -8.55 -19.36
C GLY A 232 26.39 -9.73 -19.30
N ILE A 233 25.87 -10.96 -19.16
CA ILE A 233 26.68 -12.17 -19.07
C ILE A 233 26.63 -12.87 -20.43
N SER A 234 27.76 -13.39 -20.91
CA SER A 234 27.89 -14.08 -22.20
C SER A 234 27.19 -15.45 -22.23
N ILE A 235 26.00 -15.54 -21.66
CA ILE A 235 25.21 -16.75 -21.58
C ILE A 235 23.93 -16.49 -22.36
N SER A 236 23.71 -17.26 -23.42
CA SER A 236 22.49 -17.16 -24.22
C SER A 236 21.26 -17.38 -23.33
N CYS A 237 20.19 -16.63 -23.58
CA CYS A 237 18.87 -16.88 -22.99
C CYS A 237 18.19 -18.16 -23.50
N ASN A 238 18.94 -19.10 -24.07
CA ASN A 238 18.42 -20.28 -24.76
C ASN A 238 17.69 -21.28 -23.85
N ASN A 239 17.87 -21.20 -22.52
CA ASN A 239 17.02 -21.91 -21.54
C ASN A 239 15.99 -20.96 -20.91
N LYS A 240 15.07 -20.45 -21.76
CA LYS A 240 14.01 -19.49 -21.34
C LYS A 240 13.11 -20.07 -20.24
N GLU A 241 12.81 -21.36 -20.32
CA GLU A 241 11.90 -22.06 -19.39
C GLU A 241 12.51 -22.28 -17.99
N GLU A 242 13.81 -22.52 -17.87
CA GLU A 242 14.47 -22.75 -16.58
C GLU A 242 14.86 -21.46 -15.86
N ARG A 243 15.26 -20.43 -16.60
CA ARG A 243 15.84 -19.22 -15.99
C ARG A 243 14.82 -18.22 -15.50
N LEU A 244 13.58 -18.34 -15.97
CA LEU A 244 12.52 -17.36 -15.73
C LEU A 244 11.19 -18.06 -15.42
N LYS A 245 11.26 -19.17 -14.67
CA LYS A 245 10.10 -19.62 -13.90
C LYS A 245 9.63 -18.45 -13.04
N GLY A 246 8.40 -18.00 -13.26
CA GLY A 246 7.80 -16.94 -12.46
C GLY A 246 7.91 -15.53 -13.02
N LEU A 247 7.96 -15.35 -14.35
CA LEU A 247 7.46 -14.12 -14.96
C LEU A 247 5.93 -14.15 -14.92
N GLU A 248 5.35 -13.40 -13.99
CA GLU A 248 3.92 -13.43 -13.72
C GLU A 248 3.34 -12.02 -13.70
N ILE A 249 2.10 -11.88 -14.18
CA ILE A 249 1.34 -10.63 -14.10
C ILE A 249 0.34 -10.76 -12.95
N SER A 250 0.32 -9.75 -12.09
CA SER A 250 -0.62 -9.68 -10.97
C SER A 250 -2.09 -9.66 -11.43
N PRO A 251 -3.04 -10.17 -10.61
CA PRO A 251 -4.47 -10.13 -10.90
C PRO A 251 -5.00 -8.73 -11.23
N SER A 252 -4.52 -7.69 -10.54
CA SER A 252 -4.91 -6.31 -10.84
C SER A 252 -4.29 -5.75 -12.12
N LYS A 253 -3.31 -6.46 -12.71
CA LYS A 253 -2.47 -6.03 -13.83
C LYS A 253 -1.62 -4.80 -13.55
N LYS A 254 -1.51 -4.35 -12.30
CA LYS A 254 -0.65 -3.22 -11.92
C LYS A 254 0.82 -3.61 -11.82
N TYR A 255 1.09 -4.89 -11.55
CA TYR A 255 2.43 -5.41 -11.30
C TYR A 255 2.78 -6.60 -12.18
N ALA A 256 4.07 -6.73 -12.49
CA ALA A 256 4.65 -7.96 -13.02
C ALA A 256 5.87 -8.35 -12.18
N ALA A 257 5.92 -9.60 -11.75
CA ALA A 257 7.04 -10.15 -10.98
C ALA A 257 7.91 -11.01 -11.89
N PHE A 258 9.23 -10.99 -11.68
CA PHE A 258 10.14 -11.85 -12.42
C PHE A 258 11.43 -12.10 -11.65
N GLN A 259 12.04 -13.25 -11.91
CA GLN A 259 13.37 -13.59 -11.42
C GLN A 259 14.44 -12.77 -12.15
N ASP A 260 15.48 -12.40 -11.42
CA ASP A 260 16.68 -11.75 -11.94
C ASP A 260 17.91 -12.16 -11.10
N ILE A 261 19.09 -11.67 -11.45
CA ILE A 261 20.34 -11.89 -10.70
C ILE A 261 21.04 -10.57 -10.36
N SER A 262 21.54 -10.49 -9.13
CA SER A 262 22.39 -9.42 -8.64
C SER A 262 23.87 -9.86 -8.65
N GLY A 263 24.77 -8.96 -9.02
CA GLY A 263 26.21 -9.24 -9.06
C GLY A 263 26.64 -10.37 -10.02
N GLY A 264 25.74 -10.83 -10.89
CA GLY A 264 25.96 -11.92 -11.84
C GLY A 264 25.78 -13.34 -11.27
N ILE A 265 25.47 -13.47 -9.97
CA ILE A 265 25.44 -14.78 -9.28
C ILE A 265 24.23 -14.91 -8.34
N ASP A 266 23.87 -13.85 -7.62
CA ASP A 266 22.87 -13.95 -6.56
C ASP A 266 21.45 -13.86 -7.12
N SER A 267 20.62 -14.85 -6.84
CA SER A 267 19.21 -14.89 -7.22
C SER A 267 18.44 -13.74 -6.56
N MET A 268 17.58 -13.08 -7.32
CA MET A 268 16.68 -12.06 -6.81
C MET A 268 15.32 -12.09 -7.51
N VAL A 269 14.33 -11.46 -6.89
CA VAL A 269 13.03 -11.18 -7.52
C VAL A 269 12.89 -9.68 -7.70
N LYS A 270 12.37 -9.27 -8.85
CA LYS A 270 12.01 -7.88 -9.16
C LYS A 270 10.52 -7.77 -9.43
N ILE A 271 9.97 -6.60 -9.12
CA ILE A 271 8.57 -6.22 -9.37
C ILE A 271 8.56 -4.99 -10.24
N PHE A 272 8.05 -5.11 -11.46
CA PHE A 272 7.67 -3.96 -12.26
C PHE A 272 6.33 -3.43 -11.78
N SER A 273 6.24 -2.11 -11.60
CA SER A 273 4.98 -1.40 -11.35
C SER A 273 4.61 -0.54 -12.55
N ALA A 274 3.40 -0.71 -13.06
CA ALA A 274 2.86 0.11 -14.14
C ALA A 274 2.63 1.57 -13.72
N GLU A 275 2.31 1.82 -12.45
CA GLU A 275 2.19 3.16 -11.88
C GLU A 275 3.54 3.91 -11.92
N TYR A 276 4.59 3.23 -11.46
CA TYR A 276 5.94 3.81 -11.36
C TYR A 276 6.78 3.62 -12.63
N LYS A 277 6.28 2.84 -13.59
CA LYS A 277 6.86 2.61 -14.92
C LYS A 277 8.28 2.07 -14.88
N ARG A 278 8.56 1.23 -13.88
CA ARG A 278 9.89 0.67 -13.62
C ARG A 278 9.85 -0.59 -12.77
N ALA A 279 10.94 -1.36 -12.83
CA ALA A 279 11.21 -2.45 -11.91
C ALA A 279 11.87 -2.00 -10.60
N PHE A 280 11.46 -2.65 -9.50
CA PHE A 280 12.00 -2.53 -8.15
C PHE A 280 12.54 -3.89 -7.71
N GLN A 281 13.69 -3.90 -7.06
CA GLN A 281 14.23 -5.11 -6.46
C GLN A 281 13.42 -5.43 -5.19
N LEU A 282 12.77 -6.59 -5.17
CA LEU A 282 12.02 -7.05 -4.01
C LEU A 282 12.97 -7.55 -2.93
N TYR A 283 13.76 -8.58 -3.26
CA TYR A 283 14.66 -9.22 -2.32
C TYR A 283 15.76 -9.99 -3.05
N VAL A 284 16.95 -10.07 -2.43
CA VAL A 284 18.09 -10.86 -2.91
C VAL A 284 18.23 -12.09 -2.03
N TYR A 285 18.09 -13.26 -2.62
CA TYR A 285 18.12 -14.55 -1.95
C TYR A 285 19.52 -15.19 -1.94
N GLY A 286 20.54 -14.47 -2.42
CA GLY A 286 21.92 -14.92 -2.49
C GLY A 286 22.06 -16.11 -3.43
N THR A 287 22.81 -17.13 -3.01
CA THR A 287 23.02 -18.36 -3.80
C THR A 287 21.86 -19.36 -3.71
N SER A 288 20.73 -18.96 -3.09
CA SER A 288 19.51 -19.76 -3.06
C SER A 288 18.92 -19.92 -4.46
N ILE A 289 18.25 -21.04 -4.71
CA ILE A 289 17.48 -21.26 -5.93
C ILE A 289 16.10 -20.62 -5.74
N ILE A 290 15.58 -19.96 -6.77
CA ILE A 290 14.16 -19.57 -6.86
C ILE A 290 13.49 -20.67 -7.66
N TYR A 291 12.57 -21.40 -7.03
CA TYR A 291 11.87 -22.53 -7.63
C TYR A 291 10.56 -22.10 -8.31
N GLY A 292 9.96 -21.01 -7.83
CA GLY A 292 8.74 -20.45 -8.44
C GLY A 292 8.35 -19.10 -7.84
N VAL A 293 7.67 -18.31 -8.66
CA VAL A 293 7.07 -17.02 -8.29
C VAL A 293 5.67 -17.00 -8.88
N GLU A 294 4.64 -16.83 -8.05
CA GLU A 294 3.24 -16.82 -8.48
C GLU A 294 2.43 -15.76 -7.75
N PHE A 295 1.53 -15.08 -8.47
CA PHE A 295 0.59 -14.17 -7.84
C PHE A 295 -0.67 -14.90 -7.35
N LEU A 296 -1.07 -14.54 -6.14
CA LEU A 296 -2.34 -14.85 -5.51
C LEU A 296 -3.30 -13.64 -5.64
N PRO A 297 -4.59 -13.79 -5.32
CA PRO A 297 -5.55 -12.70 -5.25
C PRO A 297 -5.06 -11.51 -4.41
N GLU A 298 -5.59 -10.33 -4.72
CA GLU A 298 -5.18 -9.06 -4.10
C GLU A 298 -3.68 -8.78 -4.24
N ASP A 299 -3.11 -9.17 -5.38
CA ASP A 299 -1.71 -8.94 -5.75
C ASP A 299 -0.69 -9.44 -4.72
N LYS A 300 -1.04 -10.46 -3.93
CA LYS A 300 -0.06 -11.10 -3.03
C LYS A 300 0.88 -11.96 -3.86
N LEU A 301 2.18 -11.82 -3.63
CA LEU A 301 3.18 -12.57 -4.37
C LEU A 301 3.71 -13.71 -3.52
N LEU A 302 3.65 -14.91 -4.06
CA LEU A 302 4.22 -16.11 -3.49
C LEU A 302 5.58 -16.37 -4.12
N VAL A 303 6.61 -16.53 -3.30
CA VAL A 303 7.96 -16.88 -3.75
C VAL A 303 8.41 -18.14 -3.03
N LEU A 304 8.72 -19.17 -3.81
CA LEU A 304 9.33 -20.41 -3.33
C LEU A 304 10.81 -20.38 -3.65
N ASN A 305 11.65 -20.39 -2.62
CA ASN A 305 13.09 -20.27 -2.76
C ASN A 305 13.84 -21.12 -1.72
N GLY A 306 15.16 -21.22 -1.85
CA GLY A 306 16.02 -21.78 -0.82
C GLY A 306 17.05 -22.76 -1.37
N TYR A 307 17.66 -23.51 -0.48
CA TYR A 307 18.48 -24.66 -0.86
C TYR A 307 17.62 -25.91 -0.94
N PRO A 308 18.04 -26.95 -1.68
CA PRO A 308 17.33 -28.22 -1.76
C PRO A 308 16.89 -28.79 -0.40
N GLN A 309 17.72 -28.63 0.64
CA GLN A 309 17.46 -29.13 2.00
C GLN A 309 16.70 -28.15 2.89
N GLU A 310 16.62 -26.88 2.50
CA GLU A 310 16.01 -25.80 3.29
C GLU A 310 15.16 -24.90 2.38
N PRO A 311 14.03 -25.41 1.86
CA PRO A 311 13.08 -24.61 1.10
C PRO A 311 12.26 -23.69 2.01
N TYR A 312 11.98 -22.49 1.51
CA TYR A 312 11.14 -21.47 2.14
C TYR A 312 10.06 -21.00 1.18
N LEU A 313 8.87 -20.80 1.71
CA LEU A 313 7.75 -20.17 1.03
C LEU A 313 7.50 -18.80 1.67
N THR A 314 7.60 -17.73 0.89
CA THR A 314 7.34 -16.37 1.37
C THR A 314 6.17 -15.75 0.61
N VAL A 315 5.23 -15.18 1.37
CA VAL A 315 4.11 -14.39 0.84
C VAL A 315 4.41 -12.91 1.06
N TYR A 316 4.35 -12.11 0.01
CA TYR A 316 4.51 -10.65 0.04
C TYR A 316 3.19 -9.96 -0.29
N ASP A 317 2.84 -8.91 0.45
CA ASP A 317 1.72 -8.01 0.15
C ASP A 317 2.23 -6.83 -0.70
N ILE A 318 2.17 -6.99 -2.03
CA ILE A 318 2.80 -6.05 -2.97
C ILE A 318 2.12 -4.68 -2.94
N GLU A 319 0.79 -4.64 -2.84
CA GLU A 319 0.06 -3.37 -2.75
C GLU A 319 0.49 -2.58 -1.51
N LYS A 320 0.61 -3.23 -0.34
CA LYS A 320 1.06 -2.55 0.87
C LYS A 320 2.53 -2.12 0.84
N LEU A 321 3.40 -2.90 0.18
CA LEU A 321 4.79 -2.50 -0.06
C LEU A 321 4.85 -1.19 -0.84
N PHE A 322 4.05 -1.06 -1.90
CA PHE A 322 3.96 0.18 -2.67
C PHE A 322 3.19 1.29 -1.95
N ALA A 323 2.26 0.98 -1.04
CA ALA A 323 1.58 2.00 -0.23
C ALA A 323 2.53 2.75 0.72
N ASP A 324 3.63 2.12 1.15
CA ASP A 324 4.68 2.75 1.96
C ASP A 324 5.71 3.54 1.11
N TYR A 325 5.61 3.48 -0.22
CA TYR A 325 6.45 4.27 -1.14
C TYR A 325 6.17 5.79 -0.99
N PRO A 326 7.19 6.66 -1.12
CA PRO A 326 8.62 6.39 -1.34
C PRO A 326 9.42 6.20 -0.03
N ASN A 327 8.77 6.20 1.12
CA ASN A 327 9.46 6.28 2.41
C ASN A 327 10.35 5.04 2.67
N ASP A 328 9.96 3.89 2.13
CA ASP A 328 10.66 2.61 2.31
C ASP A 328 11.53 2.18 1.12
N ILE A 329 11.85 3.09 0.19
CA ILE A 329 12.72 2.76 -0.96
C ILE A 329 14.13 3.31 -0.79
N ASP A 330 15.13 2.53 -1.18
CA ASP A 330 16.46 3.04 -1.53
C ASP A 330 16.44 3.48 -2.99
N THR A 331 16.66 4.77 -3.25
CA THR A 331 16.59 5.33 -4.61
C THR A 331 17.88 5.13 -5.42
N THR A 332 18.95 4.63 -4.81
CA THR A 332 20.20 4.30 -5.51
C THR A 332 20.03 3.01 -6.30
N TYR A 333 19.44 2.00 -5.66
CA TYR A 333 19.28 0.66 -6.24
C TYR A 333 17.82 0.25 -6.47
N TRP A 334 16.86 1.10 -6.07
CA TRP A 334 15.42 0.87 -6.24
C TRP A 334 14.95 -0.44 -5.60
N TYR A 335 15.37 -0.69 -4.36
CA TYR A 335 14.93 -1.83 -3.55
C TYR A 335 14.17 -1.37 -2.30
N PHE A 336 13.26 -2.22 -1.83
CA PHE A 336 12.52 -2.02 -0.58
C PHE A 336 13.45 -2.24 0.62
N LYS A 337 13.59 -1.24 1.49
CA LYS A 337 14.49 -1.28 2.64
C LYS A 337 14.06 -2.34 3.65
N ASP A 338 12.75 -2.50 3.88
CA ASP A 338 12.22 -3.49 4.81
C ASP A 338 10.96 -4.19 4.28
N VAL A 339 11.17 -5.31 3.60
CA VAL A 339 10.07 -6.18 3.14
C VAL A 339 9.41 -6.98 4.27
N SER A 340 10.02 -7.08 5.45
CA SER A 340 9.54 -7.94 6.54
C SER A 340 8.22 -7.46 7.13
N LYS A 341 7.95 -6.15 7.06
CA LYS A 341 6.69 -5.54 7.51
C LYS A 341 5.46 -6.04 6.75
N HIS A 342 5.64 -6.40 5.48
CA HIS A 342 4.56 -6.79 4.56
C HIS A 342 4.79 -8.17 3.94
N SER A 343 5.54 -9.03 4.64
CA SER A 343 5.76 -10.40 4.20
C SER A 343 5.66 -11.40 5.34
N LYS A 344 5.44 -12.66 4.97
CA LYS A 344 5.43 -13.79 5.89
C LYS A 344 6.10 -14.99 5.25
N SER A 345 7.13 -15.50 5.91
CA SER A 345 7.92 -16.64 5.44
C SER A 345 7.64 -17.89 6.27
N PHE A 346 7.64 -19.04 5.61
CA PHE A 346 7.45 -20.35 6.20
C PHE A 346 8.54 -21.29 5.68
N GLN A 347 9.24 -21.97 6.57
CA GLN A 347 10.15 -23.04 6.17
C GLN A 347 9.33 -24.30 5.84
N LEU A 348 9.56 -24.87 4.66
CA LEU A 348 8.87 -26.10 4.25
C LEU A 348 9.68 -27.32 4.71
N PRO A 349 9.02 -28.39 5.19
CA PRO A 349 9.74 -29.61 5.55
C PRO A 349 10.29 -30.33 4.30
N LYS A 350 11.29 -31.19 4.50
CA LYS A 350 12.01 -31.90 3.42
C LYS A 350 11.23 -33.12 2.91
N ASP A 351 11.37 -33.44 1.62
CA ASP A 351 10.98 -34.72 0.99
C ASP A 351 9.50 -35.11 1.15
N GLN A 352 8.58 -34.14 1.03
CA GLN A 352 7.14 -34.43 1.05
C GLN A 352 6.39 -33.55 0.05
N TYR A 353 5.23 -34.06 -0.36
CA TYR A 353 4.22 -33.30 -1.08
C TYR A 353 3.37 -32.51 -0.09
N TYR A 354 3.17 -31.22 -0.36
CA TYR A 354 2.34 -30.34 0.44
C TYR A 354 1.20 -29.77 -0.39
N SER A 355 0.01 -29.73 0.19
CA SER A 355 -1.08 -28.91 -0.31
C SER A 355 -1.44 -27.91 0.78
N TYR A 356 -1.24 -26.63 0.49
CA TYR A 356 -1.57 -25.53 1.37
C TYR A 356 -2.87 -24.90 0.90
N LYS A 357 -3.82 -24.73 1.82
CA LYS A 357 -4.96 -23.86 1.60
C LYS A 357 -4.60 -22.46 2.07
N ILE A 358 -4.54 -21.51 1.15
CA ILE A 358 -4.27 -20.12 1.47
C ILE A 358 -5.61 -19.37 1.46
N VAL A 359 -5.95 -18.77 2.60
CA VAL A 359 -7.16 -17.96 2.74
C VAL A 359 -6.77 -16.49 2.88
N ILE A 360 -7.17 -15.67 1.92
CA ILE A 360 -6.94 -14.22 1.88
C ILE A 360 -8.30 -13.54 1.87
N ASN A 361 -8.68 -12.82 2.93
CA ASN A 361 -9.92 -12.03 3.01
C ASN A 361 -11.19 -12.78 2.53
N ASN A 362 -11.33 -14.05 2.92
CA ASN A 362 -12.42 -14.96 2.53
C ASN A 362 -12.38 -15.45 1.07
N LEU A 363 -11.36 -15.09 0.29
CA LEU A 363 -10.97 -15.80 -0.92
C LEU A 363 -10.10 -16.99 -0.53
N GLU A 364 -10.43 -18.15 -1.06
CA GLU A 364 -9.68 -19.37 -0.82
C GLU A 364 -8.98 -19.77 -2.10
N ASP A 365 -7.66 -19.89 -2.05
CA ASP A 365 -6.86 -20.50 -3.11
C ASP A 365 -6.16 -21.73 -2.56
N GLN A 366 -6.04 -22.74 -3.41
CA GLN A 366 -5.26 -23.93 -3.08
C GLN A 366 -3.90 -23.82 -3.77
N VAL A 367 -2.84 -23.96 -2.99
CA VAL A 367 -1.47 -23.98 -3.49
C VAL A 367 -0.90 -25.36 -3.25
N GLU A 368 -0.57 -26.05 -4.32
CA GLU A 368 0.14 -27.31 -4.26
C GLU A 368 1.63 -27.09 -4.47
N ILE A 369 2.42 -27.61 -3.55
CA ILE A 369 3.87 -27.58 -3.61
C ILE A 369 4.36 -29.02 -3.58
N SER A 370 4.92 -29.47 -4.70
CA SER A 370 5.54 -30.78 -4.79
C SER A 370 7.06 -30.62 -4.78
N GLY A 371 7.76 -31.29 -3.87
CA GLY A 371 9.21 -31.33 -3.82
C GLY A 371 9.73 -32.76 -3.79
N ILE A 372 10.65 -33.11 -4.68
CA ILE A 372 11.41 -34.36 -4.61
C ILE A 372 12.90 -33.98 -4.51
N THR A 373 13.57 -34.45 -3.46
CA THR A 373 15.04 -34.37 -3.38
C THR A 373 15.63 -35.75 -3.68
N GLU A 374 16.36 -35.87 -4.77
CA GLU A 374 17.10 -37.09 -5.13
C GLU A 374 18.57 -36.73 -5.40
N ASP A 375 19.49 -37.40 -4.70
CA ASP A 375 20.95 -37.24 -4.84
C ASP A 375 21.46 -35.79 -4.81
N GLY A 376 20.88 -34.96 -3.93
CA GLY A 376 21.28 -33.56 -3.75
C GLY A 376 20.74 -32.60 -4.80
N LYS A 377 19.95 -33.08 -5.77
CA LYS A 377 19.12 -32.26 -6.65
C LYS A 377 17.71 -32.21 -6.07
N ALA A 378 17.12 -31.01 -6.01
CA ALA A 378 15.72 -30.87 -5.67
C ALA A 378 14.94 -30.27 -6.82
N GLU A 379 13.85 -30.94 -7.18
CA GLU A 379 12.82 -30.39 -8.04
C GLU A 379 11.63 -30.00 -7.19
N TYR A 380 11.47 -28.70 -7.00
CA TYR A 380 10.26 -28.13 -6.43
C TYR A 380 9.41 -27.51 -7.53
N ASN A 381 8.10 -27.76 -7.45
CA ASN A 381 7.11 -27.11 -8.30
C ASN A 381 6.04 -26.52 -7.42
N ILE A 382 5.56 -25.35 -7.84
CA ILE A 382 4.41 -24.69 -7.25
C ILE A 382 3.30 -24.65 -8.29
N LYS A 383 2.08 -24.87 -7.85
CA LYS A 383 0.87 -24.70 -8.66
C LYS A 383 -0.20 -24.05 -7.79
N THR A 384 -0.68 -22.90 -8.22
CA THR A 384 -1.85 -22.26 -7.64
C THR A 384 -3.12 -22.66 -8.38
N TYR A 385 -4.16 -22.97 -7.63
CA TYR A 385 -5.51 -23.24 -8.09
C TYR A 385 -6.42 -22.17 -7.49
N LYS A 386 -6.90 -21.27 -8.36
CA LYS A 386 -7.85 -20.23 -7.97
C LYS A 386 -9.23 -20.86 -7.79
N LEU A 387 -9.66 -21.03 -6.54
CA LEU A 387 -10.97 -21.64 -6.30
C LEU A 387 -12.11 -20.62 -6.45
N SER A 388 -11.81 -19.32 -6.48
CA SER A 388 -12.78 -18.25 -6.73
C SER A 388 -13.23 -18.12 -8.20
N GLU A 389 -12.64 -18.89 -9.11
CA GLU A 389 -12.96 -18.91 -10.55
C GLU A 389 -13.73 -20.18 -10.98
N ILE A 390 -14.08 -21.07 -10.03
CA ILE A 390 -14.93 -22.26 -10.19
C ILE A 390 -16.29 -21.99 -9.53
#